data_AF-A0A2V5YW53-F1
#
_entry.id   AF-A0A2V5YW53-F1
#
_cell.length_a   1.000
_cell.length_b   1.000
_cell.length_c   1.000
_cell.angle_alpha   90.00
_cell.angle_beta   90.00
_cell.angle_gamma   90.00
#
_symmetry.space_group_name_H-M   'P 1'
#
loop_
_entity.id
_entity.type
_entity.pdbx_description
1 polymer ?
#
loop_
_entity_poly.entity_id
_entity_poly.type
_entity_poly.pdbx_seq_one_letter_code
_entity_poly.pdbx_strand_id
1 'polypeptide(L)'
;MEDLWTEILPNDMLIRPRSSRIFYDGRFFSYPLKPVEALLKLGVFKSTLCILSWLKARLFQARSPRNFEEWVSNQFGNRLFNTFFKSYTEKVWGMSCREISADWAAQRIKGLSLGSAIKNALIPQRYNGDRSKVIKTLIHSFRYPRLGPGMMWEACTEKMTALGGKLEMGCRVTRCSYDKTSGSWTVEYKDRKGDLYSVEAEHVISSAPMRELVRGLSPAASEPTKRAAQSLRYRDFLTVMLILKDRQMFDDNWIYIHDPSV
;
A
#
# COMPACT_ATOMS: atom_id res chain seq x y z
N MET A 1 5.54 -13.02 11.85
CA MET A 1 5.43 -12.81 10.39
C MET A 1 6.76 -13.08 9.71
N GLU A 2 7.87 -12.46 10.14
CA GLU A 2 9.22 -12.76 9.60
C GLU A 2 9.64 -14.23 9.75
N ASP A 3 9.24 -14.88 10.85
CA ASP A 3 9.56 -16.30 11.08
C ASP A 3 8.90 -17.19 10.01
N LEU A 4 7.64 -16.93 9.67
CA LEU A 4 6.92 -17.64 8.62
C LEU A 4 7.60 -17.48 7.25
N TRP A 5 8.04 -16.27 6.89
CA TRP A 5 8.75 -16.06 5.62
C TRP A 5 10.10 -16.77 5.58
N THR A 6 10.77 -16.87 6.73
CA THR A 6 12.03 -17.60 6.86
C THR A 6 11.81 -19.11 6.78
N GLU A 7 10.71 -19.60 7.35
CA GLU A 7 10.33 -21.01 7.29
C GLU A 7 9.94 -21.43 5.86
N ILE A 8 9.20 -20.58 5.14
CA ILE A 8 8.78 -20.85 3.76
C ILE A 8 9.99 -20.80 2.81
N LEU A 9 10.84 -19.78 2.93
CA LEU A 9 11.99 -19.60 2.03
C LEU A 9 13.28 -19.29 2.82
N PRO A 10 13.95 -20.32 3.38
CA PRO A 10 15.08 -20.12 4.28
C PRO A 10 16.34 -19.61 3.58
N ASN A 11 16.62 -20.08 2.35
CA ASN A 11 17.93 -19.92 1.71
C ASN A 11 17.96 -18.91 0.54
N ASP A 12 16.80 -18.48 0.03
CA ASP A 12 16.70 -17.70 -1.21
C ASP A 12 16.17 -16.28 -1.05
N MET A 13 16.23 -15.78 0.19
CA MET A 13 15.85 -14.41 0.52
C MET A 13 17.07 -13.50 0.50
N LEU A 14 17.16 -12.64 -0.51
CA LEU A 14 18.22 -11.64 -0.66
C LEU A 14 17.94 -10.43 0.23
N ILE A 15 18.94 -9.95 0.97
CA ILE A 15 18.84 -8.68 1.70
C ILE A 15 19.18 -7.54 0.73
N ARG A 16 18.23 -6.62 0.53
CA ARG A 16 18.39 -5.47 -0.35
C ARG A 16 18.33 -4.17 0.45
N PRO A 17 19.27 -3.23 0.24
CA PRO A 17 19.13 -1.90 0.83
C PRO A 17 17.86 -1.26 0.26
N ARG A 18 17.13 -0.54 1.10
CA ARG A 18 15.93 0.21 0.70
C ARG A 18 16.36 1.58 0.22
N SER A 19 16.38 1.75 -1.10
CA SER A 19 16.62 3.00 -1.80
C SER A 19 15.34 3.46 -2.48
N SER A 20 14.83 4.63 -2.09
CA SER A 20 13.62 5.20 -2.68
C SER A 20 13.72 6.72 -2.77
N ARG A 21 13.29 7.26 -3.91
CA ARG A 21 13.29 8.70 -4.19
C ARG A 21 11.95 9.17 -4.72
N ILE A 22 11.68 10.45 -4.57
CA ILE A 22 10.54 11.15 -5.17
C ILE A 22 11.08 11.96 -6.35
N PHE A 23 10.43 11.86 -7.52
CA PHE A 23 10.73 12.70 -8.67
C PHE A 23 9.69 13.82 -8.80
N TYR A 24 10.14 15.07 -8.79
CA TYR A 24 9.30 16.26 -8.88
C TYR A 24 10.09 17.45 -9.47
N ASP A 25 9.51 18.19 -10.41
CA ASP A 25 10.08 19.39 -11.03
C ASP A 25 11.50 19.12 -11.60
N GLY A 26 11.64 17.99 -12.30
CA GLY A 26 12.93 17.53 -12.86
C GLY A 26 13.99 17.12 -11.82
N ARG A 27 13.66 17.05 -10.53
CA ARG A 27 14.61 16.78 -9.44
C ARG A 27 14.20 15.56 -8.62
N PHE A 28 15.20 14.89 -8.06
CA PHE A 28 15.00 13.80 -7.11
C PHE A 28 15.07 14.30 -5.66
N PHE A 29 14.16 13.81 -4.81
CA PHE A 29 14.07 14.09 -3.37
C PHE A 29 14.13 12.79 -2.57
N SER A 30 14.63 12.81 -1.34
CA SER A 30 14.59 11.63 -0.46
C SER A 30 13.17 11.16 -0.17
N TYR A 31 12.98 9.83 -0.05
CA TYR A 31 11.79 9.24 0.54
C TYR A 31 12.10 8.57 1.90
N PRO A 32 11.30 8.80 2.96
CA PRO A 32 10.22 9.78 3.06
C PRO A 32 10.70 11.23 2.85
N LEU A 33 9.80 12.11 2.41
CA LEU A 33 10.12 13.52 2.10
C LEU A 33 10.75 14.20 3.32
N LYS A 34 12.00 14.66 3.17
CA LYS A 34 12.70 15.44 4.19
C LYS A 34 12.40 16.92 4.01
N PRO A 35 11.74 17.60 4.98
CA PRO A 35 11.30 18.97 4.77
C PRO A 35 12.43 19.97 4.51
N VAL A 36 13.57 19.85 5.17
CA VAL A 36 14.71 20.74 4.95
C VAL A 36 15.26 20.59 3.53
N GLU A 37 15.47 19.35 3.08
CA GLU A 37 15.91 19.06 1.71
C GLU A 37 14.90 19.59 0.68
N ALA A 38 13.61 19.35 0.92
CA ALA A 38 12.54 19.83 0.06
C ALA A 38 12.55 21.36 -0.04
N LEU A 39 12.64 22.07 1.08
CA LEU A 39 12.66 23.53 1.12
C LEU A 39 13.94 24.11 0.47
N LEU A 40 15.10 23.49 0.67
CA LEU A 40 16.32 23.92 -0.01
C LEU A 40 16.21 23.74 -1.53
N LYS A 41 15.74 22.56 -1.98
CA LYS A 41 15.62 22.23 -3.41
C LYS A 41 14.52 23.01 -4.13
N LEU A 42 13.47 23.45 -3.43
CA LEU A 42 12.42 24.31 -3.97
C LEU A 42 12.87 25.78 -4.16
N GLY A 43 13.97 26.19 -3.52
CA GLY A 43 14.45 27.56 -3.52
C GLY A 43 13.74 28.46 -2.50
N VAL A 44 14.40 29.55 -2.13
CA VAL A 44 14.03 30.41 -0.99
C VAL A 44 12.58 30.92 -1.10
N PHE A 45 12.17 31.41 -2.27
CA PHE A 45 10.84 31.99 -2.46
C PHE A 45 9.70 30.97 -2.27
N LYS A 46 9.73 29.84 -2.99
CA LYS A 46 8.71 28.77 -2.88
C LYS A 46 8.66 28.23 -1.44
N SER A 47 9.81 28.12 -0.79
CA SER A 47 9.95 27.58 0.56
C SER A 47 9.42 28.50 1.63
N THR A 48 9.70 29.80 1.55
CA THR A 48 9.09 30.80 2.44
C THR A 48 7.57 30.74 2.35
N LEU A 49 7.02 30.63 1.13
CA LEU A 49 5.57 30.51 0.95
C LEU A 49 5.01 29.20 1.53
N CYS A 50 5.73 28.08 1.41
CA CYS A 50 5.34 26.82 2.05
C CYS A 50 5.30 26.94 3.58
N ILE A 51 6.32 27.57 4.18
CA ILE A 51 6.37 27.80 5.63
C ILE A 51 5.23 28.73 6.08
N LEU A 52 4.99 29.83 5.37
CA LEU A 52 3.86 30.73 5.66
C LEU A 52 2.51 30.01 5.55
N SER A 53 2.34 29.16 4.54
CA SER A 53 1.13 28.35 4.38
C SER A 53 0.96 27.35 5.53
N TRP A 54 2.04 26.79 6.05
CA TRP A 54 2.02 25.91 7.21
C TRP A 54 1.71 26.66 8.51
N LEU A 55 2.31 27.83 8.72
CA LEU A 55 1.99 28.70 9.86
C LEU A 55 0.51 29.09 9.86
N LYS A 56 -0.05 29.44 8.69
CA LYS A 56 -1.49 29.68 8.54
C LYS A 56 -2.32 28.45 8.93
N ALA A 57 -1.94 27.25 8.50
CA ALA A 57 -2.63 26.01 8.87
C ALA A 57 -2.54 25.69 10.36
N ARG A 58 -1.45 26.08 11.04
CA ARG A 58 -1.30 25.96 12.49
C ARG A 58 -2.18 26.94 13.26
N LEU A 59 -2.34 28.17 12.76
CA LEU A 59 -3.19 29.20 13.39
C LEU A 59 -4.68 28.95 13.13
N PHE A 60 -5.02 28.45 11.93
CA PHE A 60 -6.39 28.21 11.48
C PHE A 60 -6.64 26.72 11.20
N GLN A 61 -6.35 25.88 12.19
CA GLN A 61 -6.45 24.44 12.05
C GLN A 61 -7.93 24.00 11.91
N ALA A 62 -8.24 23.18 10.91
CA ALA A 62 -9.55 22.56 10.81
C ALA A 62 -9.73 21.54 11.94
N ARG A 63 -10.73 21.75 12.81
CA ARG A 63 -10.93 20.96 14.04
C ARG A 63 -11.31 19.49 13.80
N SER A 64 -11.80 19.15 12.61
CA SER A 64 -12.22 17.79 12.26
C SER A 64 -12.03 17.54 10.75
N PRO A 65 -10.80 17.21 10.30
CA PRO A 65 -10.56 16.93 8.88
C PRO A 65 -11.35 15.69 8.45
N ARG A 66 -12.12 15.79 7.38
CA ARG A 66 -12.98 14.70 6.88
C ARG A 66 -12.31 13.88 5.79
N ASN A 67 -11.38 14.51 5.07
CA ASN A 67 -10.71 13.91 3.92
C ASN A 67 -9.18 14.04 4.01
N PHE A 68 -8.50 13.36 3.09
CA PHE A 68 -7.04 13.33 2.99
C PHE A 68 -6.43 14.73 2.78
N GLU A 69 -7.03 15.55 1.91
CA GLU A 69 -6.57 16.92 1.65
C GLU A 69 -6.55 17.78 2.92
N GLU A 70 -7.65 17.80 3.67
CA GLU A 70 -7.76 18.56 4.92
C GLU A 70 -6.78 18.06 5.98
N TRP A 71 -6.68 16.73 6.13
CA TRP A 71 -5.81 16.12 7.13
C TRP A 71 -4.33 16.45 6.86
N VAL A 72 -3.86 16.28 5.63
CA VAL A 72 -2.46 16.55 5.26
C VAL A 72 -2.19 18.06 5.27
N SER A 73 -3.12 18.88 4.79
CA SER A 73 -2.98 20.34 4.80
C SER A 73 -2.88 20.90 6.23
N ASN A 74 -3.59 20.32 7.20
CA ASN A 74 -3.45 20.69 8.61
C ASN A 74 -2.04 20.41 9.16
N GLN A 75 -1.37 19.34 8.70
CA GLN A 75 -0.05 18.94 9.20
C GLN A 75 1.10 19.68 8.51
N PHE A 76 0.97 19.92 7.20
CA PHE A 76 2.05 20.37 6.32
C PHE A 76 1.80 21.72 5.64
N GLY A 77 0.60 22.27 5.76
CA GLY A 77 0.17 23.45 5.01
C GLY A 77 -0.32 23.11 3.61
N ASN A 78 -1.30 23.89 3.12
CA ASN A 78 -1.92 23.68 1.81
C ASN A 78 -0.90 23.72 0.65
N ARG A 79 0.11 24.60 0.71
CA ARG A 79 1.11 24.67 -0.37
C ARG A 79 1.98 23.43 -0.47
N LEU A 80 2.46 22.90 0.66
CA LEU A 80 3.27 21.69 0.65
C LEU A 80 2.44 20.46 0.24
N PHE A 81 1.18 20.40 0.69
CA PHE A 81 0.20 19.42 0.24
C PHE A 81 0.06 19.42 -1.30
N ASN A 82 -0.23 20.57 -1.90
CA ASN A 82 -0.39 20.67 -3.35
C ASN A 82 0.89 20.34 -4.12
N THR A 83 2.05 20.65 -3.56
CA THR A 83 3.36 20.43 -4.20
C THR A 83 3.76 18.95 -4.19
N PHE A 84 3.69 18.30 -3.02
CA PHE A 84 4.29 16.96 -2.85
C PHE A 84 3.29 15.86 -2.52
N PHE A 85 2.03 16.13 -2.18
CA PHE A 85 1.12 15.07 -1.74
C PHE A 85 -0.03 14.88 -2.73
N LYS A 86 -0.62 15.98 -3.22
CA LYS A 86 -1.83 15.95 -4.05
C LYS A 86 -1.64 15.13 -5.32
N SER A 87 -0.74 15.57 -6.21
CA SER A 87 -0.59 14.95 -7.54
C SER A 87 -0.28 13.46 -7.43
N TYR A 88 0.68 13.07 -6.60
CA TYR A 88 1.01 11.66 -6.39
C TYR A 88 -0.17 10.85 -5.82
N THR A 89 -0.85 11.36 -4.81
CA THR A 89 -1.98 10.63 -4.19
C THR A 89 -3.12 10.46 -5.18
N GLU A 90 -3.49 11.50 -5.93
CA GLU A 90 -4.53 11.43 -6.96
C GLU A 90 -4.12 10.51 -8.11
N LYS A 91 -2.83 10.46 -8.49
CA LYS A 91 -2.31 9.52 -9.49
C LYS A 91 -2.33 8.08 -9.03
N VAL A 92 -2.10 7.79 -7.75
CA VAL A 92 -2.15 6.42 -7.19
C VAL A 92 -3.60 5.97 -7.05
N TRP A 93 -4.47 6.83 -6.54
CA TRP A 93 -5.85 6.47 -6.23
C TRP A 93 -6.83 6.65 -7.39
N GLY A 94 -6.51 7.50 -8.38
CA GLY A 94 -7.37 7.80 -9.52
C GLY A 94 -8.62 8.58 -9.13
N MET A 95 -8.60 9.26 -7.99
CA MET A 95 -9.70 10.05 -7.43
C MET A 95 -9.15 11.22 -6.63
N SER A 96 -9.99 12.21 -6.34
CA SER A 96 -9.54 13.41 -5.63
C SER A 96 -9.16 13.09 -4.18
N CYS A 97 -8.16 13.80 -3.66
CA CYS A 97 -7.81 13.76 -2.24
C CYS A 97 -8.97 14.18 -1.31
N ARG A 98 -10.01 14.84 -1.84
CA ARG A 98 -11.23 15.19 -1.09
C ARG A 98 -12.19 14.04 -0.91
N GLU A 99 -12.08 13.01 -1.75
CA GLU A 99 -12.92 11.82 -1.71
C GLU A 99 -12.29 10.68 -0.88
N ILE A 100 -11.03 10.82 -0.48
CA ILE A 100 -10.30 9.84 0.33
C ILE A 100 -10.47 10.20 1.81
N SER A 101 -10.79 9.22 2.66
CA SER A 101 -11.03 9.46 4.09
C SER A 101 -9.79 9.95 4.84
N ALA A 102 -10.00 10.82 5.84
CA ALA A 102 -8.93 11.29 6.71
C ALA A 102 -8.30 10.15 7.54
N ASP A 103 -9.06 9.12 7.91
CA ASP A 103 -8.55 7.97 8.66
C ASP A 103 -7.46 7.22 7.90
N TRP A 104 -7.63 7.08 6.58
CA TRP A 104 -6.61 6.50 5.72
C TRP A 104 -5.32 7.34 5.73
N ALA A 105 -5.46 8.67 5.64
CA ALA A 105 -4.33 9.62 5.75
C ALA A 105 -3.59 9.46 7.08
N ALA A 106 -4.35 9.41 8.19
CA ALA A 106 -3.84 9.31 9.53
C ALA A 106 -3.06 8.02 9.79
N GLN A 107 -3.48 6.90 9.18
CA GLN A 107 -2.77 5.63 9.27
C GLN A 107 -1.46 5.64 8.48
N ARG A 108 -1.47 6.21 7.27
CA ARG A 108 -0.31 6.15 6.34
C ARG A 108 0.76 7.20 6.61
N ILE A 109 0.38 8.37 7.12
CA ILE A 109 1.29 9.51 7.35
C ILE A 109 1.58 9.70 8.86
N LYS A 110 1.16 8.74 9.69
CA LYS A 110 1.35 8.76 11.14
C LYS A 110 2.82 9.01 11.50
N GLY A 111 3.08 10.03 12.32
CA GLY A 111 4.41 10.36 12.82
C GLY A 111 5.24 11.32 11.97
N LEU A 112 4.79 11.70 10.77
CA LEU A 112 5.41 12.75 9.97
C LEU A 112 4.68 14.07 10.22
N SER A 113 5.37 15.07 10.79
CA SER A 113 4.87 16.44 10.88
C SER A 113 5.96 17.43 10.52
N LEU A 114 5.60 18.50 9.79
CA LEU A 114 6.55 19.54 9.41
C LEU A 114 7.17 20.24 10.63
N GLY A 115 6.38 20.44 11.69
CA GLY A 115 6.86 21.05 12.93
C GLY A 115 7.92 20.20 13.64
N SER A 116 7.73 18.88 13.71
CA SER A 116 8.72 17.96 14.27
C SER A 116 10.01 17.96 13.45
N ALA A 117 9.91 18.01 12.12
CA ALA A 117 11.07 18.04 11.25
C ALA A 117 11.88 19.35 11.37
N ILE A 118 11.21 20.50 11.43
CA ILE A 118 11.86 21.80 11.65
C ILE A 118 12.55 21.82 13.03
N LYS A 119 11.87 21.36 14.08
CA LYS A 119 12.46 21.27 15.43
C LYS A 119 13.72 20.41 15.45
N ASN A 120 13.69 19.25 14.80
CA ASN A 120 14.84 18.33 14.73
C ASN A 120 15.99 18.87 13.88
N ALA A 121 15.72 19.76 12.92
CA ALA A 121 16.76 20.40 12.12
C ALA A 121 17.46 21.56 12.84
N LEU A 122 16.75 22.26 13.72
CA LEU A 122 17.25 23.41 14.47
C LEU A 122 17.90 23.05 15.81
N ILE A 123 17.57 21.89 16.38
CA ILE A 123 18.13 21.42 17.65
C ILE A 123 19.14 20.29 17.34
N PRO A 124 20.45 20.48 17.60
CA PRO A 124 21.43 19.40 17.49
C PRO A 124 21.00 18.24 18.38
N GLN A 125 20.72 17.07 17.80
CA GLN A 125 20.42 15.88 18.60
C GLN A 125 21.68 15.52 19.41
N ARG A 126 21.66 15.76 20.73
CA ARG A 126 22.62 15.11 21.64
C ARG A 126 22.39 13.61 21.53
N TYR A 127 23.42 12.90 21.10
CA TYR A 127 23.45 11.44 21.02
C TYR A 127 23.46 10.86 22.43
N ASN A 128 22.28 10.76 23.05
CA ASN A 128 22.09 9.93 24.23
C ASN A 128 21.87 8.51 23.73
N GLY A 129 22.82 7.64 24.04
CA GLY A 129 22.89 6.24 23.61
C GLY A 129 21.77 5.37 24.18
N ASP A 130 20.53 5.67 23.83
CA ASP A 130 19.41 4.79 24.08
C ASP A 130 19.11 3.95 22.85
N ARG A 131 19.59 2.70 22.95
CA ARG A 131 19.45 1.62 21.98
C ARG A 131 18.04 1.03 22.08
N SER A 132 17.01 1.81 21.72
CA SER A 132 15.77 1.23 21.18
C SER A 132 16.04 0.65 19.79
N LYS A 133 16.79 -0.45 19.81
CA LYS A 133 16.95 -1.46 18.78
C LYS A 133 15.56 -2.00 18.40
N VAL A 134 15.45 -2.48 17.15
CA VAL A 134 14.36 -3.27 16.53
C VAL A 134 13.51 -2.53 15.46
N ILE A 135 13.25 -1.22 15.54
CA ILE A 135 12.43 -0.55 14.49
C ILE A 135 13.25 -0.13 13.24
N LYS A 136 14.58 -0.03 13.34
CA LYS A 136 15.43 0.55 12.27
C LYS A 136 15.87 -0.42 11.17
N THR A 137 15.87 -1.73 11.37
CA THR A 137 16.38 -2.70 10.37
C THR A 137 15.43 -2.89 9.18
N LEU A 138 14.12 -2.80 9.39
CA LEU A 138 13.10 -2.81 8.30
C LEU A 138 13.01 -1.50 7.50
N ILE A 139 13.69 -0.43 7.96
CA ILE A 139 13.67 0.90 7.33
C ILE A 139 14.83 1.06 6.34
N HIS A 140 15.93 0.32 6.51
CA HIS A 140 17.13 0.44 5.67
C HIS A 140 17.32 -0.71 4.70
N SER A 141 16.69 -1.86 4.93
CA SER A 141 16.77 -3.01 4.04
C SER A 141 15.49 -3.83 4.10
N PHE A 142 15.23 -4.58 3.04
CA PHE A 142 14.14 -5.56 2.96
C PHE A 142 14.65 -6.87 2.38
N ARG A 143 13.95 -7.96 2.66
CA ARG A 143 14.23 -9.27 2.05
C ARG A 143 13.42 -9.42 0.77
N TYR A 144 14.03 -9.99 -0.27
CA TYR A 144 13.37 -10.21 -1.55
C TYR A 144 13.77 -11.57 -2.13
N PRO A 145 12.82 -12.43 -2.56
CA PRO A 145 13.17 -13.71 -3.14
C PRO A 145 14.01 -13.55 -4.42
N ARG A 146 15.00 -14.40 -4.60
CA ARG A 146 15.96 -14.33 -5.71
C ARG A 146 15.30 -14.24 -7.09
N LEU A 147 14.21 -14.98 -7.30
CA LEU A 147 13.51 -15.07 -8.59
C LEU A 147 12.23 -14.20 -8.63
N GLY A 148 12.05 -13.31 -7.66
CA GLY A 148 10.84 -12.48 -7.54
C GLY A 148 9.79 -13.07 -6.60
N PRO A 149 8.75 -12.29 -6.26
CA PRO A 149 7.80 -12.63 -5.20
C PRO A 149 6.99 -13.91 -5.46
N GLY A 150 6.86 -14.34 -6.72
CA GLY A 150 6.19 -15.60 -7.09
C GLY A 150 6.84 -16.82 -6.43
N MET A 151 8.17 -16.85 -6.34
CA MET A 151 8.95 -17.94 -5.74
C MET A 151 8.50 -18.27 -4.31
N MET A 152 8.10 -17.26 -3.53
CA MET A 152 7.60 -17.47 -2.17
C MET A 152 6.32 -18.29 -2.14
N TRP A 153 5.41 -18.04 -3.08
CA TRP A 153 4.11 -18.71 -3.14
C TRP A 153 4.19 -20.10 -3.79
N GLU A 154 5.15 -20.30 -4.70
CA GLU A 154 5.52 -21.62 -5.21
C GLU A 154 6.04 -22.50 -4.07
N ALA A 155 7.01 -22.03 -3.28
CA ALA A 155 7.52 -22.74 -2.11
C ALA A 155 6.43 -23.00 -1.04
N CYS A 156 5.54 -22.03 -0.82
CA CYS A 156 4.39 -22.20 0.07
C CYS A 156 3.46 -23.33 -0.41
N THR A 157 3.21 -23.40 -1.72
CA THR A 157 2.39 -24.44 -2.34
C THR A 157 3.01 -25.82 -2.16
N GLU A 158 4.32 -25.95 -2.39
CA GLU A 158 5.04 -27.21 -2.20
C GLU A 158 4.93 -27.72 -0.76
N LYS A 159 5.17 -26.83 0.22
CA LYS A 159 5.06 -27.16 1.65
C LYS A 159 3.63 -27.53 2.04
N MET A 160 2.64 -26.77 1.60
CA MET A 160 1.23 -27.04 1.85
C MET A 160 0.82 -28.40 1.27
N THR A 161 1.27 -28.73 0.06
CA THR A 161 1.00 -30.02 -0.59
C THR A 161 1.68 -31.18 0.13
N ALA A 162 2.92 -30.99 0.61
CA ALA A 162 3.64 -31.99 1.40
C ALA A 162 2.96 -32.29 2.75
N LEU A 163 2.19 -31.32 3.29
CA LEU A 163 1.34 -31.50 4.48
C LEU A 163 -0.03 -32.14 4.16
N GLY A 164 -0.26 -32.55 2.91
CA GLY A 164 -1.48 -33.23 2.47
C GLY A 164 -2.57 -32.29 1.95
N GLY A 165 -2.31 -30.99 1.86
CA GLY A 165 -3.23 -30.06 1.21
C GLY A 165 -3.26 -30.23 -0.31
N LYS A 166 -4.30 -29.71 -0.96
CA LYS A 166 -4.52 -29.83 -2.41
C LYS A 166 -4.62 -28.45 -3.04
N LEU A 167 -3.97 -28.26 -4.18
CA LEU A 167 -4.09 -27.05 -5.00
C LEU A 167 -4.73 -27.39 -6.33
N GLU A 168 -5.90 -26.81 -6.60
CA GLU A 168 -6.61 -26.96 -7.86
C GLU A 168 -6.56 -25.65 -8.65
N MET A 169 -5.71 -25.61 -9.70
CA MET A 169 -5.50 -24.42 -10.52
C MET A 169 -6.39 -24.42 -11.76
N GLY A 170 -6.84 -23.24 -12.18
CA GLY A 170 -7.77 -23.13 -13.32
C GLY A 170 -9.23 -23.47 -12.97
N CYS A 171 -9.55 -23.50 -11.68
CA CYS A 171 -10.88 -23.75 -11.14
C CYS A 171 -11.52 -22.42 -10.73
N ARG A 172 -12.44 -21.90 -11.55
CA ARG A 172 -13.18 -20.67 -11.26
C ARG A 172 -14.41 -20.99 -10.43
N VAL A 173 -14.37 -20.65 -9.14
CA VAL A 173 -15.55 -20.74 -8.26
C VAL A 173 -16.67 -19.83 -8.79
N THR A 174 -17.87 -20.38 -8.94
CA THR A 174 -19.06 -19.68 -9.44
C THR A 174 -20.16 -19.54 -8.39
N ARG A 175 -20.20 -20.43 -7.40
CA ARG A 175 -21.22 -20.40 -6.34
C ARG A 175 -20.70 -21.02 -5.04
N CYS A 176 -21.13 -20.48 -3.91
CA CYS A 176 -20.99 -21.13 -2.60
C CYS A 176 -22.38 -21.23 -1.97
N SER A 177 -22.85 -22.45 -1.76
CA SER A 177 -24.16 -22.74 -1.17
C SER A 177 -24.00 -23.28 0.24
N TYR A 178 -24.69 -22.70 1.20
CA TYR A 178 -24.76 -23.20 2.57
C TYR A 178 -26.10 -23.86 2.81
N ASP A 179 -26.09 -25.11 3.21
CA ASP A 179 -27.27 -25.82 3.67
C ASP A 179 -27.35 -25.76 5.20
N LYS A 180 -28.40 -25.12 5.71
CA LYS A 180 -28.64 -25.01 7.15
C LYS A 180 -29.01 -26.34 7.81
N THR A 181 -29.53 -27.29 7.04
CA THR A 181 -29.98 -28.59 7.56
C THR A 181 -28.78 -29.49 7.80
N SER A 182 -27.90 -29.64 6.81
CA SER A 182 -26.65 -30.41 6.96
C SER A 182 -25.54 -29.64 7.70
N GLY A 183 -25.63 -28.31 7.76
CA GLY A 183 -24.58 -27.46 8.34
C GLY A 183 -23.31 -27.38 7.49
N SER A 184 -23.42 -27.67 6.18
CA SER A 184 -22.30 -27.78 5.27
C SER A 184 -22.37 -26.77 4.11
N TRP A 185 -21.21 -26.50 3.51
CA TRP A 185 -21.06 -25.74 2.28
C TRP A 185 -20.87 -26.65 1.08
N THR A 186 -21.48 -26.28 -0.04
CA THR A 186 -21.16 -26.80 -1.37
C THR A 186 -20.57 -25.66 -2.21
N VAL A 187 -19.35 -25.82 -2.68
CA VAL A 187 -18.66 -24.86 -3.54
C VAL A 187 -18.67 -25.40 -4.97
N GLU A 188 -19.28 -24.65 -5.88
CA GLU A 188 -19.32 -24.97 -7.31
C GLU A 188 -18.24 -24.19 -8.04
N TYR A 189 -17.52 -24.86 -8.94
CA TYR A 189 -16.51 -24.24 -9.78
C TYR A 189 -16.53 -24.79 -11.21
N LYS A 190 -16.01 -23.99 -12.14
CA LYS A 190 -15.77 -24.39 -13.53
C LYS A 190 -14.29 -24.58 -13.79
N ASP A 191 -13.93 -25.63 -14.51
CA ASP A 191 -12.56 -25.84 -14.95
C ASP A 191 -12.21 -24.97 -16.19
N ARG A 192 -11.05 -25.19 -16.80
CA ARG A 192 -10.62 -24.47 -18.01
C ARG A 192 -11.44 -24.81 -19.25
N LYS A 193 -12.10 -25.96 -19.30
CA LYS A 193 -13.00 -26.38 -20.40
C LYS A 193 -14.41 -25.82 -20.21
N GLY A 194 -14.74 -25.36 -19.00
CA GLY A 194 -16.05 -24.85 -18.64
C GLY A 194 -16.96 -25.89 -17.99
N ASP A 195 -16.44 -27.09 -17.74
CA ASP A 195 -17.15 -28.19 -17.08
C ASP A 195 -17.40 -27.81 -15.61
N LEU A 196 -18.60 -28.12 -15.12
CA LEU A 196 -19.06 -27.74 -13.78
C LEU A 196 -18.79 -28.88 -12.78
N TYR A 197 -18.19 -28.52 -11.65
CA TYR A 197 -17.88 -29.41 -10.55
C TYR A 197 -18.35 -28.81 -9.23
N SER A 198 -18.53 -29.67 -8.22
CA SER A 198 -18.84 -29.26 -6.85
C SER A 198 -17.95 -29.95 -5.84
N VAL A 199 -17.70 -29.29 -4.71
CA VAL A 199 -17.00 -29.85 -3.55
C VAL A 199 -17.74 -29.46 -2.28
N GLU A 200 -17.88 -30.41 -1.36
CA GLU A 200 -18.45 -30.17 -0.05
C GLU A 200 -17.36 -29.77 0.96
N ALA A 201 -17.69 -28.86 1.86
CA ALA A 201 -16.79 -28.38 2.91
C ALA A 201 -17.57 -27.95 4.16
N GLU A 202 -17.01 -28.19 5.34
CA GLU A 202 -17.57 -27.67 6.60
C GLU A 202 -17.37 -26.15 6.72
N HIS A 203 -16.25 -25.66 6.20
CA HIS A 203 -15.84 -24.25 6.27
C HIS A 203 -15.31 -23.75 4.93
N VAL A 204 -15.60 -22.49 4.61
CA VAL A 204 -15.11 -21.82 3.41
C VAL A 204 -14.42 -20.53 3.81
N ILE A 205 -13.13 -20.42 3.48
CA ILE A 205 -12.35 -19.18 3.60
C ILE A 205 -12.18 -18.62 2.18
N SER A 206 -12.77 -17.46 1.92
CA SER A 206 -12.70 -16.82 0.61
C SER A 206 -11.85 -15.56 0.63
N SER A 207 -10.87 -15.51 -0.26
CA SER A 207 -10.08 -14.31 -0.59
C SER A 207 -10.56 -13.61 -1.87
N ALA A 208 -11.68 -14.07 -2.45
CA ALA A 208 -12.23 -13.48 -3.67
C ALA A 208 -12.76 -12.05 -3.43
N PRO A 209 -12.79 -11.19 -4.47
CA PRO A 209 -13.36 -9.85 -4.35
C PRO A 209 -14.79 -9.90 -3.81
N MET A 210 -15.08 -9.11 -2.77
CA MET A 210 -16.38 -9.11 -2.09
C MET A 210 -17.55 -8.86 -3.05
N ARG A 211 -17.35 -8.04 -4.09
CA ARG A 211 -18.33 -7.77 -5.16
C ARG A 211 -18.76 -9.02 -5.92
N GLU A 212 -17.82 -9.92 -6.16
CA GLU A 212 -18.05 -11.18 -6.88
C GLU A 212 -18.58 -12.25 -5.93
N LEU A 213 -17.95 -12.39 -4.77
CA LEU A 213 -18.32 -13.38 -3.76
C LEU A 213 -19.79 -13.26 -3.37
N VAL A 214 -20.25 -12.06 -3.01
CA VAL A 214 -21.63 -11.83 -2.53
C VAL A 214 -22.69 -12.22 -3.57
N ARG A 215 -22.36 -12.13 -4.87
CA ARG A 215 -23.26 -12.53 -5.97
C ARG A 215 -23.35 -14.06 -6.12
N GLY A 216 -22.32 -14.78 -5.71
CA GLY A 216 -22.25 -16.24 -5.76
C GLY A 216 -22.75 -16.96 -4.51
N LEU A 217 -23.22 -16.24 -3.48
CA LEU A 217 -23.71 -16.88 -2.25
C LEU A 217 -25.13 -17.42 -2.39
N SER A 218 -25.36 -18.59 -1.80
CA SER A 218 -26.67 -19.22 -1.64
C SER A 218 -26.84 -19.73 -0.20
N PRO A 219 -27.93 -19.42 0.52
CA PRO A 219 -28.98 -18.48 0.16
C PRO A 219 -28.43 -17.09 -0.18
N ALA A 220 -29.14 -16.38 -1.04
CA ALA A 220 -28.70 -15.06 -1.49
C ALA A 220 -28.53 -14.12 -0.29
N ALA A 221 -27.46 -13.33 -0.30
CA ALA A 221 -27.26 -12.27 0.68
C ALA A 221 -28.43 -11.26 0.63
N SER A 222 -28.65 -10.54 1.74
CA SER A 222 -29.69 -9.50 1.79
C SER A 222 -29.42 -8.38 0.78
N GLU A 223 -30.47 -7.70 0.32
CA GLU A 223 -30.33 -6.58 -0.61
C GLU A 223 -29.42 -5.44 -0.08
N PRO A 224 -29.48 -5.05 1.21
CA PRO A 224 -28.50 -4.13 1.79
C PRO A 224 -27.05 -4.61 1.62
N THR A 225 -26.77 -5.89 1.88
CA THR A 225 -25.42 -6.48 1.74
C THR A 225 -24.97 -6.48 0.28
N LYS A 226 -25.85 -6.85 -0.67
CA LYS A 226 -25.54 -6.80 -2.10
C LYS A 226 -25.20 -5.38 -2.54
N ARG A 227 -25.99 -4.37 -2.13
CA ARG A 227 -25.72 -2.96 -2.45
C ARG A 227 -24.41 -2.47 -1.84
N ALA A 228 -24.12 -2.83 -0.59
CA ALA A 228 -22.88 -2.47 0.09
C ALA A 228 -21.65 -3.10 -0.58
N ALA A 229 -21.74 -4.36 -0.99
CA ALA A 229 -20.67 -4.99 -1.75
C ALA A 229 -20.46 -4.28 -3.09
N GLN A 230 -21.54 -3.99 -3.83
CA GLN A 230 -21.47 -3.34 -5.13
C GLN A 230 -20.93 -1.90 -5.10
N SER A 231 -21.09 -1.18 -4.00
CA SER A 231 -20.58 0.19 -3.84
C SER A 231 -19.07 0.24 -3.56
N LEU A 232 -18.41 -0.89 -3.31
CA LEU A 232 -16.96 -0.95 -3.16
C LEU A 232 -16.28 -0.57 -4.47
N ARG A 233 -15.50 0.52 -4.41
CA ARG A 233 -14.70 0.99 -5.54
C ARG A 233 -13.30 0.37 -5.43
N TYR A 234 -12.76 -0.03 -6.58
CA TYR A 234 -11.36 -0.39 -6.75
C TYR A 234 -10.86 0.22 -8.05
N ARG A 235 -9.55 0.16 -8.25
CA ARG A 235 -8.91 0.66 -9.45
C ARG A 235 -8.03 -0.44 -10.03
N ASP A 236 -8.12 -0.60 -11.35
CA ASP A 236 -7.24 -1.51 -12.07
C ASP A 236 -5.79 -0.99 -12.06
N PHE A 237 -4.85 -1.92 -12.02
CA PHE A 237 -3.42 -1.63 -12.00
C PHE A 237 -2.78 -2.12 -13.29
N LEU A 238 -2.31 -1.19 -14.12
CA LEU A 238 -1.54 -1.53 -15.31
C LEU A 238 -0.06 -1.62 -14.97
N THR A 239 0.54 -2.78 -15.26
CA THR A 239 1.99 -2.98 -15.12
C THR A 239 2.63 -2.96 -16.51
N VAL A 240 3.60 -2.07 -16.71
CA VAL A 240 4.41 -2.01 -17.93
C VAL A 240 5.83 -2.44 -17.58
N MET A 241 6.32 -3.50 -18.21
CA MET A 241 7.67 -4.01 -18.00
C MET A 241 8.58 -3.53 -19.13
N LEU A 242 9.59 -2.72 -18.80
CA LEU A 242 10.60 -2.24 -19.73
C LEU A 242 11.94 -2.88 -19.37
N ILE A 243 12.49 -3.67 -20.28
CA ILE A 243 13.81 -4.30 -20.13
C ILE A 243 14.82 -3.43 -20.86
N LEU A 244 15.78 -2.87 -20.12
CA LEU A 244 16.76 -1.93 -20.62
C LEU A 244 18.17 -2.47 -20.37
N LYS A 245 19.14 -1.99 -21.17
CA LYS A 245 20.56 -2.25 -20.89
C LYS A 245 20.98 -1.48 -19.65
N ASP A 246 21.54 -2.18 -18.67
CA ASP A 246 22.06 -1.54 -17.47
C ASP A 246 23.24 -0.63 -17.82
N ARG A 247 23.16 0.62 -17.35
CA ARG A 247 24.19 1.65 -17.47
C ARG A 247 24.63 2.18 -16.11
N GLN A 248 24.24 1.52 -15.02
CA GLN A 248 24.56 1.90 -13.64
C GLN A 248 24.13 3.32 -13.29
N MET A 249 22.97 3.75 -13.82
CA MET A 249 22.43 5.10 -13.63
C MET A 249 21.48 5.22 -12.43
N PHE A 250 20.99 4.09 -11.91
CA PHE A 250 20.01 4.05 -10.82
C PHE A 250 20.36 2.96 -9.82
N ASP A 251 20.42 3.33 -8.55
CA ASP A 251 20.49 2.40 -7.41
C ASP A 251 19.14 2.30 -6.67
N ASP A 252 18.10 2.96 -7.19
CA ASP A 252 16.77 2.98 -6.60
C ASP A 252 16.06 1.65 -6.76
N ASN A 253 15.34 1.24 -5.72
CA ASN A 253 14.34 0.17 -5.85
C ASN A 253 13.00 0.74 -6.31
N TRP A 254 12.66 1.96 -5.86
CA TRP A 254 11.38 2.60 -6.13
C TRP A 254 11.59 4.10 -6.38
N ILE A 255 10.97 4.62 -7.43
CA ILE A 255 10.91 6.05 -7.68
C ILE A 255 9.45 6.45 -7.74
N TYR A 256 9.03 7.34 -6.84
CA TYR A 256 7.67 7.87 -6.79
C TYR A 256 7.58 9.11 -7.67
N ILE A 257 6.73 9.08 -8.70
CA ILE A 257 6.58 10.18 -9.67
C ILE A 257 5.51 11.15 -9.19
N HIS A 258 5.94 12.24 -8.55
CA HIS A 258 5.08 13.30 -8.05
C HIS A 258 4.91 14.45 -9.05
N ASP A 259 5.79 14.52 -10.04
CA ASP A 259 5.79 15.57 -11.06
C ASP A 259 4.46 15.59 -11.84
N PRO A 260 3.72 16.71 -11.86
CA PRO A 260 2.42 16.78 -12.52
C PRO A 260 2.47 16.69 -14.05
N SER A 261 3.64 16.81 -14.68
CA SER A 261 3.81 16.73 -16.14
C SER A 261 3.74 15.31 -16.71
N VAL A 262 3.81 14.29 -15.84
CA VAL A 262 3.72 12.85 -16.17
C VAL A 262 2.36 12.31 -15.76
#